data_AF-A0A1Q5U8I9-F1
#
_entry.id   AF-A0A1Q5U8I9-F1
#
_cell.length_a   1.000
_cell.length_b   1.000
_cell.length_c   1.000
_cell.angle_alpha   90.00
_cell.angle_beta   90.00
_cell.angle_gamma   90.00
#
_symmetry.space_group_name_H-M   'P 1'
#
loop_
_entity.id
_entity.type
_entity.pdbx_description
1 polymer ?
#
loop_
_entity_poly.entity_id
_entity_poly.type
_entity_poly.pdbx_seq_one_letter_code
_entity_poly.pdbx_strand_id
1 'polypeptide(L)' 'MSKKPGSNTGKDGGTYQEVGPRGGKKDNYSTVKDNEKLPPTTKPGHEWELINRTPDSPRKK' A
#
# COMPACT_ATOMS: atom_id res chain seq x y z
N MET A 1 8.41 -4.59 1.09
CA MET A 1 7.39 -5.19 1.97
C MET A 1 6.07 -5.17 1.21
N SER A 2 5.62 -6.30 0.70
CA SER A 2 4.31 -6.41 0.05
C SER A 2 3.23 -6.64 1.12
N LYS A 3 2.15 -5.86 1.07
CA LYS A 3 0.98 -5.99 1.94
C LYS A 3 -0.18 -6.60 1.16
N LYS A 4 -0.98 -7.44 1.80
CA LYS A 4 -2.17 -8.02 1.18
C LYS A 4 -3.28 -6.96 1.08
N PRO A 5 -4.12 -6.98 0.04
CA PRO A 5 -5.35 -6.19 0.00
C PRO A 5 -6.19 -6.43 1.26
N GLY A 6 -6.80 -5.38 1.80
CA GLY A 6 -7.56 -5.42 3.06
C GLY A 6 -6.72 -5.36 4.33
N SER A 7 -5.38 -5.42 4.24
CA SER A 7 -4.50 -5.24 5.41
C SER A 7 -4.58 -3.80 5.91
N ASN A 8 -4.58 -3.63 7.23
CA ASN A 8 -4.50 -2.30 7.82
C ASN A 8 -3.10 -1.72 7.58
N THR A 9 -3.06 -0.52 7.04
CA THR A 9 -1.82 0.19 6.71
C THR A 9 -1.10 0.67 7.98
N GLY A 10 -1.81 0.84 9.10
CA GLY A 10 -1.23 1.19 10.39
C GLY A 10 -0.59 2.58 10.35
N LYS A 11 0.72 2.68 10.61
CA LYS A 11 1.49 3.94 10.48
C LYS A 11 2.29 4.02 9.17
N ASP A 12 2.06 3.06 8.27
CA ASP A 12 2.74 3.00 6.98
C ASP A 12 1.85 3.52 5.84
N GLY A 13 1.00 4.51 6.14
CA GLY A 13 0.22 5.23 5.13
C GLY A 13 1.14 5.73 4.02
N GLY A 14 0.67 5.69 2.78
CA GLY A 14 1.53 5.92 1.63
C GLY A 14 0.92 5.52 0.31
N THR A 15 1.72 5.67 -0.74
CA THR A 15 1.44 5.17 -2.08
C THR A 15 1.96 3.74 -2.22
N TYR A 16 1.06 2.86 -2.62
CA TYR A 16 1.31 1.46 -2.88
C TYR A 16 1.15 1.18 -4.38
N GLN A 17 2.02 0.34 -4.93
CA GLN A 17 1.94 -0.15 -6.30
C GLN A 17 1.46 -1.61 -6.29
N GLU A 18 0.53 -1.95 -7.17
CA GLU A 18 0.08 -3.33 -7.30
C GLU A 18 1.19 -4.17 -7.96
N VAL A 19 1.51 -5.30 -7.34
CA VAL A 19 2.45 -6.31 -7.83
C VAL A 19 1.74 -7.64 -7.95
N GLY A 20 1.90 -8.29 -9.10
CA GLY A 20 1.36 -9.62 -9.32
C GLY A 20 2.10 -10.68 -8.50
N PRO A 21 1.51 -11.89 -8.36
CA PRO A 21 2.07 -12.99 -7.57
C PRO A 21 3.45 -13.49 -8.03
N ARG A 22 3.89 -13.09 -9.23
CA ARG A 22 5.22 -13.41 -9.81
C ARG A 22 6.17 -12.21 -9.82
N GLY A 23 5.86 -11.13 -9.09
CA GLY A 23 6.67 -9.90 -9.06
C GLY A 23 6.46 -8.97 -10.27
N GLY A 24 5.41 -9.20 -11.06
CA GLY A 24 5.05 -8.32 -12.17
C GLY A 24 4.42 -7.02 -11.66
N LYS A 25 5.17 -5.92 -11.69
CA LYS A 25 4.66 -4.59 -11.33
C LYS A 25 3.57 -4.16 -12.29
N LYS A 26 2.50 -3.59 -11.75
CA LYS A 26 1.40 -3.00 -12.52
C LYS A 26 1.48 -1.50 -12.46
N ASP A 27 0.97 -0.85 -13.50
CA ASP A 27 0.73 0.60 -13.53
C ASP A 27 -0.52 0.97 -12.72
N ASN A 28 -0.82 0.20 -11.67
CA ASN A 28 -1.91 0.45 -10.75
C ASN A 28 -1.32 0.91 -9.42
N TYR A 29 -1.77 2.08 -8.97
CA TYR A 29 -1.27 2.74 -7.78
C TYR A 29 -2.43 3.10 -6.88
N SER A 30 -2.27 2.84 -5.59
CA SER A 30 -3.25 3.19 -4.58
C SER A 30 -2.59 3.99 -3.47
N THR A 31 -3.12 5.16 -3.18
CA THR A 31 -2.67 5.97 -2.04
C THR A 31 -3.66 5.77 -0.90
N VAL A 32 -3.17 5.28 0.22
CA VAL A 32 -3.96 5.02 1.43
C VAL A 32 -3.39 5.81 2.61
N LYS A 33 -4.26 6.26 3.50
CA LYS A 33 -3.85 6.98 4.70
C LYS A 33 -3.40 6.01 5.80
N ASP A 34 -2.77 6.58 6.83
CA ASP A 34 -2.51 5.87 8.07
C ASP A 34 -3.83 5.37 8.69
N ASN A 35 -3.77 4.16 9.26
CA ASN A 35 -4.90 3.41 9.83
C ASN A 35 -6.03 3.10 8.84
N GLU A 36 -5.78 3.21 7.54
CA GLU A 36 -6.73 2.84 6.49
C GLU A 36 -6.46 1.41 6.01
N LYS A 37 -7.50 0.71 5.54
CA LYS A 37 -7.35 -0.62 4.94
C LYS A 37 -6.95 -0.48 3.48
N LEU A 38 -6.00 -1.30 3.03
CA LEU A 38 -5.65 -1.37 1.62
C LEU A 38 -6.85 -1.79 0.77
N PRO A 39 -7.13 -1.13 -0.37
CA PRO A 39 -8.21 -1.54 -1.24
C PRO A 39 -7.95 -2.93 -1.85
N PRO A 40 -8.98 -3.60 -2.38
CA PRO A 40 -8.80 -4.80 -3.16
C PRO A 40 -7.91 -4.52 -4.37
N THR A 41 -7.05 -5.47 -4.72
CA THR A 41 -6.28 -5.44 -5.96
C THR A 41 -7.15 -5.79 -7.16
N THR A 42 -6.70 -5.43 -8.36
CA THR A 42 -7.44 -5.69 -9.61
C THR A 42 -7.71 -7.17 -9.85
N LYS A 43 -6.82 -8.05 -9.36
CA LYS A 43 -6.90 -9.50 -9.54
C LYS A 43 -6.55 -10.22 -8.24
N PRO A 44 -7.19 -11.39 -7.98
CA PRO A 44 -6.86 -12.21 -6.82
C PRO A 44 -5.40 -12.70 -6.89
N GLY A 45 -4.73 -12.74 -5.73
CA GLY A 45 -3.32 -13.13 -5.62
C GLY A 45 -2.32 -12.02 -5.90
N HIS A 46 -2.77 -10.81 -6.20
CA HIS A 46 -1.93 -9.63 -6.28
C HIS A 46 -1.70 -9.02 -4.89
N GLU A 47 -0.56 -8.35 -4.72
CA GLU A 47 -0.16 -7.68 -3.49
C GLU A 47 0.09 -6.20 -3.73
N TRP A 48 0.19 -5.44 -2.64
CA TRP A 48 0.49 -4.02 -2.64
C TRP A 48 1.92 -3.79 -2.14
N GLU A 49 2.81 -3.32 -3.01
CA GLU A 49 4.16 -2.94 -2.64
C GLU A 49 4.20 -1.46 -2.27
N LEU A 50 4.64 -1.14 -1.05
CA LEU A 50 4.81 0.26 -0.62
C LEU A 50 5.97 0.89 -1.40
N ILE A 51 5.65 1.83 -2.29
CA ILE A 51 6.64 2.56 -3.09
C ILE A 51 7.04 3.88 -2.44
N ASN A 52 6.09 4.54 -1.79
CA ASN A 52 6.34 5.82 -1.14
C ASN A 52 5.53 5.89 0.15
N ARG A 53 6.22 5.95 1.30
CA ARG A 53 5.54 6.13 2.58
C ARG A 53 5.26 7.62 2.77
N THR A 54 4.02 7.94 3.14
CA THR A 54 3.67 9.29 3.58
C THR A 54 4.54 9.63 4.78
N PRO A 55 5.34 10.71 4.74
CA PRO A 55 6.15 11.09 5.88
C PRO A 55 5.24 11.43 7.04
N ASP A 56 5.37 10.68 8.14
CA ASP A 56 4.74 11.00 9.42
C ASP A 56 5.24 12.39 9.83
N SER A 57 4.34 13.38 9.87
CA SER A 57 4.71 14.71 10.35
C SER A 57 5.03 14.57 11.85
N PRO A 58 6.27 14.82 12.31
CA PRO A 58 6.52 14.94 13.73
C PRO A 58 5.81 16.22 14.16
N ARG A 59 4.57 16.09 14.62
CA ARG A 59 3.84 17.19 15.25
C ARG A 59 4.59 17.47 16.55
N LYS A 60 5.68 18.26 16.47
CA LYS A 60 6.34 18.82 17.65
C LYS A 60 5.29 19.67 18.34
N LYS A 61 4.84 19.20 19.50
CA LYS A 61 4.01 19.95 20.43
C LYS A 61 4.91 20.88 21.24
#